data_AF-A0A6H1ZS30-F1
#
_entry.id   AF-A0A6H1ZS30-F1
#
_cell.length_a   1.000
_cell.length_b   1.000
_cell.length_c   1.000
_cell.angle_alpha   90.00
_cell.angle_beta   90.00
_cell.angle_gamma   90.00
#
_symmetry.space_group_name_H-M   'P 1'
#
loop_
_entity.id
_entity.type
_entity.pdbx_description
1 polymer ?
#
loop_
_entity_poly.entity_id
_entity_poly.type
_entity_poly.pdbx_seq_one_letter_code
_entity_poly.pdbx_strand_id
1 'polypeptide(L)'
;MSILVSIIDFLLKLIQSWGKKSIEDNPLVVEPLLVIPHPEEPPDYTRTVDNVETHIVLAEWLTLYEVPAEFWECWKSAIDIQVYEIYPAYMLQWGVKQDWPSLAWESDGKRHIAIKPEYLNPGVLAHEQAHNSFALLTETQKSQFAYLYTPLKDTDPLIKLLYSINPYGLTSDVEAHAELYRFLGWDLPIELHEFYPKLLV
;
A
#
# COMPACT_ATOMS: atom_id res chain seq x y z
N MET A 1 -35.66 67.39 1.67
CA MET A 1 -35.88 65.97 2.05
C MET A 1 -35.75 65.07 0.81
N SER A 2 -34.58 65.05 0.13
CA SER A 2 -34.46 64.33 -1.16
C SER A 2 -33.11 63.64 -1.46
N ILE A 3 -32.08 63.83 -0.62
CA ILE A 3 -30.76 63.18 -0.84
C ILE A 3 -30.66 61.86 -0.06
N LEU A 4 -31.21 61.82 1.16
CA LEU A 4 -31.12 60.65 2.05
C LEU A 4 -31.88 59.42 1.51
N VAL A 5 -33.03 59.64 0.86
CA VAL A 5 -33.85 58.57 0.27
C VAL A 5 -33.15 57.95 -0.96
N SER A 6 -32.45 58.77 -1.75
CA SER A 6 -31.71 58.33 -2.94
C SER A 6 -30.52 57.42 -2.60
N ILE A 7 -29.82 57.72 -1.50
CA ILE A 7 -28.68 56.90 -1.03
C ILE A 7 -29.16 55.54 -0.52
N ILE A 8 -30.29 55.51 0.21
CA ILE A 8 -30.87 54.26 0.72
C ILE A 8 -31.35 53.37 -0.44
N ASP A 9 -32.02 53.93 -1.44
CA ASP A 9 -32.44 53.18 -2.64
C ASP A 9 -31.25 52.65 -3.45
N PHE A 10 -30.16 53.41 -3.55
CA PHE A 10 -28.94 52.97 -4.21
C PHE A 10 -28.28 51.81 -3.46
N LEU A 11 -28.18 51.89 -2.14
CA LEU A 11 -27.61 50.82 -1.30
C LEU A 11 -28.46 49.55 -1.33
N LEU A 12 -29.79 49.68 -1.33
CA LEU A 12 -30.70 48.54 -1.45
C LEU A 12 -30.58 47.84 -2.81
N LYS A 13 -30.43 48.59 -3.89
CA LYS A 13 -30.16 48.03 -5.23
C LYS A 13 -28.78 47.38 -5.31
N LEU A 14 -27.77 47.92 -4.62
CA LEU A 14 -26.44 47.32 -4.56
C LEU A 14 -26.46 45.98 -3.80
N ILE A 15 -27.17 45.92 -2.67
CA ILE A 15 -27.36 44.70 -1.87
C ILE A 15 -28.14 43.64 -2.65
N GLN A 16 -29.18 44.04 -3.38
CA GLN A 16 -29.95 43.13 -4.25
C GLN A 16 -29.14 42.63 -5.46
N SER A 17 -28.18 43.42 -5.94
CA SER A 17 -27.23 43.03 -6.99
C SER A 17 -26.19 42.03 -6.47
N TRP A 18 -25.71 42.22 -5.24
CA TRP A 18 -24.73 41.33 -4.62
C TRP A 18 -25.34 40.01 -4.13
N GLY A 19 -26.61 40.02 -3.70
CA GLY A 19 -27.35 38.82 -3.29
C GLY A 19 -27.84 37.93 -4.43
N LYS A 20 -27.58 38.30 -5.70
CA LYS A 20 -28.01 37.56 -6.90
C LYS A 20 -26.87 37.01 -7.77
N LYS A 21 -25.60 37.12 -7.34
CA LYS A 21 -24.58 36.20 -7.83
C LYS A 21 -24.80 34.89 -7.07
N SER A 22 -25.60 34.03 -7.69
CA SER A 22 -25.80 32.66 -7.27
C SER A 22 -24.44 32.03 -6.96
N ILE A 23 -24.32 31.53 -5.73
CA ILE A 23 -23.29 30.56 -5.33
C ILE A 23 -23.71 29.18 -5.90
N GLU A 24 -24.20 29.15 -7.14
CA GLU A 24 -24.72 27.94 -7.80
C GLU A 24 -23.91 27.54 -9.04
N ASP A 25 -22.96 28.37 -9.51
CA ASP A 25 -22.22 28.09 -10.76
C ASP A 25 -20.82 27.50 -10.55
N ASN A 26 -20.46 27.12 -9.33
CA ASN A 26 -19.31 26.25 -9.12
C ASN A 26 -19.44 25.60 -7.74
N PRO A 27 -20.09 24.43 -7.60
CA PRO A 27 -19.78 23.61 -6.44
C PRO A 27 -18.27 23.45 -6.50
N LEU A 28 -17.55 23.92 -5.47
CA LEU A 28 -16.17 23.53 -5.28
C LEU A 28 -16.19 22.01 -5.32
N VAL A 29 -15.81 21.43 -6.47
CA VAL A 29 -15.53 20.02 -6.59
C VAL A 29 -14.29 19.86 -5.76
N VAL A 30 -14.50 19.60 -4.47
CA VAL A 30 -13.44 19.17 -3.58
C VAL A 30 -13.08 17.79 -4.13
N GLU A 31 -12.09 17.75 -5.01
CA GLU A 31 -11.52 16.48 -5.43
C GLU A 31 -11.15 15.73 -4.14
N PRO A 32 -11.60 14.48 -3.98
CA PRO A 32 -11.28 13.71 -2.80
C PRO A 32 -9.76 13.69 -2.66
N LEU A 33 -9.29 14.02 -1.45
CA LEU A 33 -7.85 13.99 -1.16
C LEU A 33 -7.35 12.58 -1.44
N LEU A 34 -6.42 12.47 -2.39
CA LEU A 34 -5.77 11.23 -2.72
C LEU A 34 -4.79 10.86 -1.59
N VAL A 35 -5.02 9.72 -0.94
CA VAL A 35 -4.23 9.24 0.20
C VAL A 35 -3.82 7.80 -0.05
N ILE A 36 -2.57 7.47 0.31
CA ILE A 36 -2.09 6.10 0.28
C ILE A 36 -2.74 5.31 1.44
N PRO A 37 -3.49 4.23 1.17
CA PRO A 37 -4.26 3.50 2.18
C PRO A 37 -3.40 2.96 3.34
N HIS A 38 -2.23 2.43 3.01
CA HIS A 38 -1.30 1.82 3.96
C HIS A 38 0.06 2.53 3.90
N PRO A 39 0.21 3.70 4.56
CA PRO A 39 1.48 4.40 4.58
C PRO A 39 2.56 3.55 5.28
N GLU A 40 3.83 3.78 4.93
CA GLU A 40 4.95 3.03 5.49
C GLU A 40 5.03 3.17 7.02
N GLU A 41 5.01 2.04 7.72
CA GLU A 41 5.23 2.04 9.16
C GLU A 41 6.73 2.19 9.48
N PRO A 42 7.11 3.09 10.40
CA PRO A 42 8.49 3.21 10.84
C PRO A 42 8.91 1.96 11.64
N PRO A 43 10.21 1.59 11.65
CA PRO A 43 10.69 0.52 12.50
C PRO A 43 10.51 0.84 14.00
N ASP A 44 10.13 -0.17 14.78
CA ASP A 44 9.98 -0.13 16.23
C ASP A 44 11.18 -0.81 16.90
N TYR A 45 12.21 -0.02 17.20
CA TYR A 45 13.45 -0.49 17.83
C TYR A 45 13.29 -0.95 19.28
N THR A 46 12.07 -0.96 19.84
CA THR A 46 11.79 -1.59 21.13
C THR A 46 11.49 -3.09 21.01
N ARG A 47 11.20 -3.56 19.78
CA ARG A 47 10.96 -4.98 19.49
C ARG A 47 12.26 -5.77 19.43
N THR A 48 12.23 -6.97 19.97
CA THR A 48 13.30 -7.95 19.98
C THR A 48 12.73 -9.32 19.62
N VAL A 49 13.60 -10.30 19.36
CA VAL A 49 13.17 -11.68 19.10
C VAL A 49 12.35 -12.25 20.28
N ASP A 50 12.64 -11.80 21.51
CA ASP A 50 12.01 -12.32 22.73
C ASP A 50 10.64 -11.71 23.03
N ASN A 51 10.30 -10.55 22.45
CA ASN A 51 9.09 -9.80 22.80
C ASN A 51 8.12 -9.57 21.61
N VAL A 52 8.50 -9.97 20.41
CA VAL A 52 7.63 -9.80 19.24
C VAL A 52 6.69 -10.99 19.08
N GLU A 53 5.41 -10.70 18.92
CA GLU A 53 4.37 -11.71 18.77
C GLU A 53 3.94 -11.80 17.30
N THR A 54 4.62 -12.64 16.52
CA THR A 54 4.38 -12.82 15.08
C THR A 54 2.91 -13.07 14.73
N HIS A 55 2.21 -13.85 15.57
CA HIS A 55 0.81 -14.18 15.36
C HIS A 55 -0.13 -12.98 15.51
N ILE A 56 0.20 -11.98 16.34
CA ILE A 56 -0.55 -10.73 16.46
C ILE A 56 -0.39 -9.91 15.18
N VAL A 57 0.86 -9.69 14.75
CA VAL A 57 1.15 -8.90 13.55
C VAL A 57 0.57 -9.54 12.29
N LEU A 58 0.58 -10.87 12.21
CA LEU A 58 -0.08 -11.60 11.14
C LEU A 58 -1.61 -11.39 11.15
N ALA A 59 -2.25 -11.43 12.31
CA ALA A 59 -3.69 -11.17 12.42
C ALA A 59 -4.05 -9.71 12.09
N GLU A 60 -3.19 -8.76 12.46
CA GLU A 60 -3.31 -7.36 12.06
C GLU A 60 -3.22 -7.21 10.54
N TRP A 61 -2.21 -7.81 9.88
CA TRP A 61 -2.10 -7.80 8.42
C TRP A 61 -3.35 -8.37 7.74
N LEU A 62 -3.81 -9.56 8.15
CA LEU A 62 -5.00 -10.21 7.57
C LEU A 62 -6.24 -9.32 7.65
N THR A 63 -6.37 -8.53 8.72
CA THR A 63 -7.52 -7.63 8.93
C THR A 63 -7.35 -6.30 8.21
N LEU A 64 -6.19 -5.65 8.34
CA LEU A 64 -5.92 -4.32 7.80
C LEU A 64 -5.87 -4.31 6.27
N TYR A 65 -5.38 -5.39 5.66
CA TYR A 65 -5.30 -5.54 4.21
C TYR A 65 -6.53 -6.25 3.62
N GLU A 66 -7.57 -6.44 4.45
CA GLU A 66 -8.84 -7.05 4.06
C GLU A 66 -8.65 -8.40 3.33
N VAL A 67 -7.68 -9.20 3.77
CA VAL A 67 -7.43 -10.53 3.19
C VAL A 67 -8.71 -11.36 3.42
N PRO A 68 -9.28 -12.03 2.40
CA PRO A 68 -10.53 -12.74 2.60
C PRO A 68 -10.39 -13.88 3.63
N ALA A 69 -11.40 -13.96 4.50
CA ALA A 69 -11.37 -14.81 5.69
C ALA A 69 -11.19 -16.31 5.37
N GLU A 70 -11.70 -16.78 4.23
CA GLU A 70 -11.51 -18.18 3.80
C GLU A 70 -10.03 -18.58 3.59
N PHE A 71 -9.12 -17.61 3.43
CA PHE A 71 -7.69 -17.85 3.18
C PHE A 71 -6.80 -17.68 4.42
N TRP A 72 -7.36 -17.24 5.55
CA TRP A 72 -6.55 -16.93 6.74
C TRP A 72 -5.80 -18.15 7.28
N GLU A 73 -6.44 -19.31 7.34
CA GLU A 73 -5.81 -20.54 7.85
C GLU A 73 -4.79 -21.13 6.87
N CYS A 74 -5.05 -20.99 5.56
CA CYS A 74 -4.07 -21.29 4.52
C CYS A 74 -2.81 -20.46 4.77
N TRP A 75 -2.96 -19.15 4.98
CA TRP A 75 -1.82 -18.27 5.16
C TRP A 75 -1.01 -18.49 6.43
N LYS A 76 -1.70 -18.69 7.55
CA LYS A 76 -1.06 -19.02 8.84
C LYS A 76 -0.22 -20.30 8.77
N SER A 77 -0.53 -21.21 7.85
CA SER A 77 0.17 -22.50 7.72
C SER A 77 1.15 -22.57 6.54
N ALA A 78 0.90 -21.82 5.46
CA ALA A 78 1.66 -21.85 4.22
C ALA A 78 2.99 -21.08 4.30
N ILE A 79 3.05 -20.04 5.14
CA ILE A 79 4.24 -19.19 5.28
C ILE A 79 4.89 -19.45 6.63
N ASP A 80 6.18 -19.78 6.59
CA ASP A 80 7.00 -19.84 7.80
C ASP A 80 7.66 -18.48 8.06
N ILE A 81 7.15 -17.75 9.06
CA ILE A 81 7.71 -16.46 9.46
C ILE A 81 8.76 -16.68 10.54
N GLN A 82 10.00 -16.33 10.22
CA GLN A 82 11.15 -16.48 11.09
C GLN A 82 11.69 -15.10 11.49
N VAL A 83 11.86 -14.87 12.79
CA VAL A 83 12.37 -13.59 13.29
C VAL A 83 13.85 -13.73 13.64
N TYR A 84 14.68 -12.85 13.10
CA TYR A 84 16.13 -12.85 13.33
C TYR A 84 16.62 -11.44 13.68
N GLU A 85 17.25 -11.29 14.84
CA GLU A 85 18.01 -10.05 15.14
C GLU A 85 19.28 -9.96 14.27
N ILE A 86 19.94 -11.11 14.09
CA ILE A 86 21.11 -11.30 13.23
C ILE A 86 20.81 -12.46 12.29
N TYR A 87 20.89 -12.23 10.98
CA TYR A 87 20.68 -13.30 10.02
C TYR A 87 21.77 -14.38 10.17
N PRO A 88 21.42 -15.67 10.12
CA PRO A 88 22.38 -16.75 10.25
C PRO A 88 23.35 -16.79 9.06
N ALA A 89 24.53 -17.37 9.29
CA ALA A 89 25.63 -17.36 8.31
C ALA A 89 25.26 -17.97 6.94
N TYR A 90 24.37 -18.97 6.91
CA TYR A 90 23.94 -19.58 5.65
C TYR A 90 23.12 -18.62 4.77
N MET A 91 22.34 -17.70 5.37
CA MET A 91 21.62 -16.67 4.61
C MET A 91 22.60 -15.66 4.00
N LEU A 92 23.66 -15.29 4.72
CA LEU A 92 24.70 -14.40 4.18
C LEU A 92 25.42 -15.01 2.97
N GLN A 93 25.57 -16.34 2.93
CA GLN A 93 26.15 -17.03 1.77
C GLN A 93 25.25 -16.96 0.53
N TRP A 94 23.95 -16.73 0.70
CA TRP A 94 23.01 -16.45 -0.40
C TRP A 94 23.03 -15.00 -0.87
N GLY A 95 23.85 -14.15 -0.26
CA GLY A 95 23.96 -12.73 -0.59
C GLY A 95 23.03 -11.81 0.21
N VAL A 96 22.30 -12.36 1.20
CA VAL A 96 21.52 -11.56 2.16
C VAL A 96 22.47 -10.66 2.94
N LYS A 97 22.09 -9.40 3.14
CA LYS A 97 22.87 -8.45 3.94
C LYS A 97 22.28 -8.30 5.33
N GLN A 98 23.14 -8.10 6.32
CA GLN A 98 22.72 -7.93 7.73
C GLN A 98 21.90 -6.66 7.97
N ASP A 99 21.93 -5.69 7.06
CA ASP A 99 21.16 -4.46 7.14
C ASP A 99 19.80 -4.55 6.42
N TRP A 100 19.47 -5.68 5.80
CA TRP A 100 18.16 -5.88 5.18
C TRP A 100 17.06 -6.06 6.23
N PRO A 101 15.91 -5.38 6.09
CA PRO A 101 14.82 -5.46 7.05
C PRO A 101 14.14 -6.83 7.05
N SER A 102 14.00 -7.42 5.87
CA SER A 102 13.30 -8.65 5.63
C SER A 102 13.72 -9.29 4.30
N LEU A 103 13.27 -10.53 4.08
CA LEU A 103 13.32 -11.22 2.79
C LEU A 103 12.32 -12.37 2.73
N ALA A 104 11.92 -12.74 1.53
CA ALA A 104 11.13 -13.93 1.23
C ALA A 104 11.91 -14.93 0.36
N TRP A 105 11.77 -16.23 0.64
CA TRP A 105 12.38 -17.29 -0.18
C TRP A 105 11.56 -18.58 -0.18
N GLU A 106 12.04 -19.58 -0.93
CA GLU A 106 11.51 -20.94 -0.94
C GLU A 106 12.58 -21.94 -0.51
N SER A 107 12.19 -22.91 0.31
CA SER A 107 12.99 -24.08 0.68
C SER A 107 12.08 -25.29 0.85
N ASP A 108 12.45 -26.42 0.28
CA ASP A 108 11.74 -27.71 0.42
C ASP A 108 10.25 -27.66 0.08
N GLY A 109 9.87 -26.86 -0.91
CA GLY A 109 8.50 -26.64 -1.36
C GLY A 109 7.68 -25.72 -0.43
N LYS A 110 8.31 -25.09 0.57
CA LYS A 110 7.66 -24.16 1.50
C LYS A 110 8.19 -22.74 1.32
N ARG A 111 7.30 -21.75 1.45
CA ARG A 111 7.67 -20.33 1.40
C ARG A 111 7.97 -19.83 2.81
N HIS A 112 9.00 -19.01 2.91
CA HIS A 112 9.48 -18.47 4.17
C HIS A 112 9.59 -16.95 4.08
N ILE A 113 9.44 -16.30 5.22
CA ILE A 113 9.74 -14.88 5.42
C ILE A 113 10.73 -14.81 6.59
N ALA A 114 11.82 -14.09 6.42
CA ALA A 114 12.73 -13.73 7.48
C ALA A 114 12.60 -12.23 7.70
N ILE A 115 12.49 -11.83 8.95
CA ILE A 115 12.24 -10.44 9.29
C ILE A 115 12.96 -10.08 10.59
N LYS A 116 13.51 -8.87 10.60
CA LYS A 116 14.07 -8.29 11.81
C LYS A 116 12.96 -7.83 12.75
N PRO A 117 13.07 -8.03 14.07
CA PRO A 117 12.01 -7.70 15.02
C PRO A 117 11.47 -6.27 14.89
N GLU A 118 12.36 -5.30 14.71
CA GLU A 118 12.02 -3.87 14.62
C GLU A 118 11.27 -3.52 13.33
N TYR A 119 11.36 -4.35 12.29
CA TYR A 119 10.64 -4.18 11.03
C TYR A 119 9.38 -5.05 10.93
N LEU A 120 9.13 -5.94 11.89
CA LEU A 120 7.97 -6.82 11.87
C LEU A 120 6.68 -6.03 12.10
N ASN A 121 6.01 -5.64 11.02
CA ASN A 121 4.74 -4.92 10.99
C ASN A 121 3.87 -5.42 9.81
N PRO A 122 2.59 -5.02 9.75
CA PRO A 122 1.68 -5.45 8.69
C PRO A 122 2.14 -5.12 7.27
N GLY A 123 2.69 -3.92 7.02
CA GLY A 123 3.18 -3.52 5.70
C GLY A 123 4.37 -4.33 5.21
N VAL A 124 5.35 -4.62 6.06
CA VAL A 124 6.47 -5.49 5.68
C VAL A 124 6.00 -6.92 5.43
N LEU A 125 5.05 -7.45 6.24
CA LEU A 125 4.44 -8.75 5.94
C LEU A 125 3.71 -8.76 4.59
N ALA A 126 2.96 -7.70 4.28
CA ALA A 126 2.28 -7.57 2.99
C ALA A 126 3.28 -7.59 1.83
N HIS A 127 4.36 -6.81 1.92
CA HIS A 127 5.43 -6.75 0.93
C HIS A 127 6.07 -8.12 0.67
N GLU A 128 6.57 -8.75 1.73
CA GLU A 128 7.26 -10.05 1.61
C GLU A 128 6.30 -11.16 1.16
N GLN A 129 5.03 -11.06 1.54
CA GLN A 129 4.04 -11.99 1.06
C GLN A 129 3.70 -11.76 -0.42
N ALA A 130 3.65 -10.53 -0.89
CA ALA A 130 3.51 -10.25 -2.31
C ALA A 130 4.67 -10.87 -3.13
N HIS A 131 5.92 -10.80 -2.65
CA HIS A 131 7.03 -11.54 -3.26
C HIS A 131 6.79 -13.05 -3.36
N ASN A 132 6.25 -13.67 -2.30
CA ASN A 132 5.87 -15.08 -2.34
C ASN A 132 4.80 -15.37 -3.39
N SER A 133 3.79 -14.51 -3.50
CA SER A 133 2.75 -14.68 -4.51
C SER A 133 3.29 -14.48 -5.94
N PHE A 134 4.18 -13.50 -6.16
CA PHE A 134 4.81 -13.23 -7.45
C PHE A 134 5.68 -14.40 -7.91
N ALA A 135 6.43 -15.02 -6.99
CA ALA A 135 7.24 -16.20 -7.28
C ALA A 135 6.42 -17.40 -7.74
N LEU A 136 5.12 -17.42 -7.45
CA LEU A 136 4.20 -18.50 -7.79
C LEU A 136 3.43 -18.23 -9.09
N LEU A 137 3.61 -17.05 -9.70
CA LEU A 137 3.12 -16.75 -11.03
C LEU A 137 3.94 -17.48 -12.09
N THR A 138 3.26 -17.93 -13.15
CA THR A 138 3.93 -18.39 -14.37
C THR A 138 4.63 -17.23 -15.08
N GLU A 139 5.61 -17.54 -15.94
CA GLU A 139 6.29 -16.50 -16.74
C GLU A 139 5.33 -15.71 -17.64
N THR A 140 4.27 -16.36 -18.13
CA THR A 140 3.19 -15.68 -18.87
C THR A 140 2.46 -14.67 -18.00
N GLN A 141 2.10 -15.04 -16.77
CA GLN A 141 1.44 -14.14 -15.83
C GLN A 141 2.35 -12.99 -15.39
N LYS A 142 3.65 -13.24 -15.14
CA LYS A 142 4.62 -12.16 -14.84
C LYS A 142 4.73 -11.17 -16.00
N SER A 143 4.75 -11.67 -17.23
CA SER A 143 4.76 -10.82 -18.44
C SER A 143 3.47 -10.01 -18.59
N GLN A 144 2.31 -10.60 -18.26
CA GLN A 144 1.02 -9.92 -18.28
C GLN A 144 0.93 -8.83 -17.20
N PHE A 145 1.40 -9.13 -15.98
CA PHE A 145 1.53 -8.14 -14.92
C PHE A 145 2.35 -6.94 -15.41
N ALA A 146 3.56 -7.16 -15.92
CA ALA A 146 4.43 -6.10 -16.40
C ALA A 146 3.78 -5.26 -17.52
N TYR A 147 3.07 -5.92 -18.44
CA TYR A 147 2.34 -5.27 -19.53
C TYR A 147 1.23 -4.33 -19.02
N LEU A 148 0.43 -4.79 -18.05
CA LEU A 148 -0.68 -4.01 -17.47
C LEU A 148 -0.18 -2.91 -16.53
N TYR A 149 0.80 -3.22 -15.70
CA TYR A 149 1.38 -2.32 -14.71
C TYR A 149 2.15 -1.15 -15.34
N THR A 150 2.89 -1.38 -16.44
CA THR A 150 3.74 -0.35 -17.07
C THR A 150 3.00 0.96 -17.36
N PRO A 151 1.85 0.99 -18.06
CA PRO A 151 1.11 2.24 -18.26
C PRO A 151 0.48 2.79 -16.98
N LEU A 152 0.12 1.95 -16.01
CA LEU A 152 -0.51 2.38 -14.75
C LEU A 152 0.43 3.23 -13.89
N LYS A 153 1.75 2.99 -13.93
CA LYS A 153 2.77 3.84 -13.28
C LYS A 153 2.61 5.33 -13.57
N ASP A 154 2.14 5.66 -14.77
CA ASP A 154 2.05 7.04 -15.28
C ASP A 154 0.61 7.56 -15.38
N THR A 155 -0.39 6.68 -15.26
CA THR A 155 -1.80 6.99 -15.51
C THR A 155 -2.69 6.82 -14.29
N ASP A 156 -2.41 5.86 -13.42
CA ASP A 156 -3.17 5.65 -12.19
C ASP A 156 -2.78 6.69 -11.12
N PRO A 157 -3.72 7.48 -10.59
CA PRO A 157 -3.39 8.52 -9.62
C PRO A 157 -2.71 7.99 -8.35
N LEU A 158 -3.16 6.85 -7.79
CA LEU A 158 -2.63 6.30 -6.54
C LEU A 158 -1.22 5.75 -6.74
N ILE A 159 -0.97 5.04 -7.84
CA ILE A 159 0.35 4.49 -8.16
C ILE A 159 1.34 5.64 -8.42
N LYS A 160 0.92 6.69 -9.12
CA LYS A 160 1.75 7.89 -9.31
C LYS A 160 2.08 8.57 -7.99
N LEU A 161 1.09 8.70 -7.10
CA LEU A 161 1.30 9.26 -5.77
C LEU A 161 2.31 8.40 -4.99
N LEU A 162 2.13 7.07 -4.99
CA LEU A 162 3.04 6.12 -4.35
C LEU A 162 4.48 6.31 -4.84
N TYR A 163 4.73 6.30 -6.14
CA TYR A 163 6.09 6.42 -6.65
C TYR A 163 6.67 7.83 -6.58
N SER A 164 5.85 8.85 -6.33
CA SER A 164 6.34 10.18 -5.98
C SER A 164 6.92 10.26 -4.55
N ILE A 165 6.49 9.37 -3.65
CA ILE A 165 6.95 9.31 -2.26
C ILE A 165 7.96 8.18 -2.01
N ASN A 166 7.82 7.05 -2.70
CA ASN A 166 8.65 5.87 -2.54
C ASN A 166 8.95 5.26 -3.92
N PRO A 167 10.11 5.54 -4.53
CA PRO A 167 10.45 5.03 -5.86
C PRO A 167 10.96 3.58 -5.83
N TYR A 168 11.02 2.89 -4.68
CA TYR A 168 11.65 1.57 -4.55
C TYR A 168 10.99 0.53 -5.47
N GLY A 169 9.67 0.54 -5.59
CA GLY A 169 8.94 -0.35 -6.50
C GLY A 169 9.26 -0.16 -7.99
N LEU A 170 9.97 0.92 -8.38
CA LEU A 170 10.40 1.11 -9.77
C LEU A 170 11.68 0.34 -10.14
N THR A 171 12.32 -0.33 -9.17
CA THR A 171 13.60 -1.04 -9.39
C THR A 171 13.44 -2.32 -10.21
N SER A 172 12.30 -3.01 -10.11
CA SER A 172 11.98 -4.20 -10.90
C SER A 172 10.48 -4.53 -10.81
N ASP A 173 9.97 -5.41 -11.69
CA ASP A 173 8.57 -5.82 -11.66
C ASP A 173 8.19 -6.59 -10.38
N VAL A 174 9.15 -7.30 -9.77
CA VAL A 174 8.90 -8.02 -8.51
C VAL A 174 8.79 -7.08 -7.31
N GLU A 175 9.59 -6.01 -7.29
CA GLU A 175 9.50 -4.95 -6.27
C GLU A 175 8.27 -4.08 -6.47
N ALA A 176 7.91 -3.81 -7.73
CA ALA A 176 6.66 -3.15 -8.06
C ALA A 176 5.45 -3.91 -7.53
N HIS A 177 5.41 -5.21 -7.80
CA HIS A 177 4.34 -6.09 -7.33
C HIS A 177 4.21 -6.04 -5.80
N ALA A 178 5.33 -6.10 -5.08
CA ALA A 178 5.36 -6.07 -3.63
C ALA A 178 4.95 -4.71 -3.04
N GLU A 179 5.48 -3.61 -3.58
CA GLU A 179 5.20 -2.27 -3.09
C GLU A 179 3.77 -1.83 -3.40
N LEU A 180 3.22 -2.19 -4.57
CA LEU A 180 1.81 -1.92 -4.87
C LEU A 180 0.89 -2.55 -3.82
N TYR A 181 1.12 -3.81 -3.46
CA TYR A 181 0.28 -4.47 -2.46
C TYR A 181 0.52 -3.92 -1.05
N ARG A 182 1.79 -3.69 -0.67
CA ARG A 182 2.14 -3.06 0.62
C ARG A 182 1.41 -1.75 0.83
N PHE A 183 1.37 -0.87 -0.16
CA PHE A 183 0.84 0.48 0.05
C PHE A 183 -0.63 0.62 -0.30
N LEU A 184 -1.15 -0.17 -1.24
CA LEU A 184 -2.51 -0.03 -1.75
C LEU A 184 -3.45 -1.16 -1.30
N GLY A 185 -2.95 -2.30 -0.84
CA GLY A 185 -3.81 -3.41 -0.39
C GLY A 185 -4.83 -3.79 -1.46
N TRP A 186 -6.12 -3.79 -1.13
CA TRP A 186 -7.20 -4.09 -2.09
C TRP A 186 -7.62 -2.91 -2.98
N ASP A 187 -7.13 -1.70 -2.70
CA ASP A 187 -7.36 -0.50 -3.51
C ASP A 187 -6.46 -0.44 -4.77
N LEU A 188 -5.62 -1.45 -4.99
CA LEU A 188 -4.86 -1.57 -6.24
C LEU A 188 -5.80 -1.72 -7.45
N PRO A 189 -5.40 -1.24 -8.66
CA PRO A 189 -6.25 -1.31 -9.85
C PRO A 189 -6.78 -2.71 -10.13
N ILE A 190 -8.07 -2.84 -10.45
CA ILE A 190 -8.77 -4.12 -10.59
C ILE A 190 -8.08 -5.08 -11.58
N GLU A 191 -7.45 -4.53 -12.61
CA GLU A 191 -6.70 -5.26 -13.64
C GLU A 191 -5.48 -6.00 -13.07
N LEU A 192 -4.98 -5.59 -11.91
CA LEU A 192 -3.81 -6.21 -11.26
C LEU A 192 -4.19 -7.28 -10.24
N HIS A 193 -5.46 -7.36 -9.80
CA HIS A 193 -5.92 -8.26 -8.73
C HIS A 193 -5.56 -9.73 -9.00
N GLU A 194 -5.64 -10.17 -10.26
CA GLU A 194 -5.37 -11.55 -10.65
C GLU A 194 -3.91 -11.98 -10.48
N PHE A 195 -2.96 -11.05 -10.31
CA PHE A 195 -1.54 -11.31 -10.06
C PHE A 195 -1.19 -11.37 -8.58
N TYR A 196 -2.18 -11.16 -7.72
CA TYR A 196 -2.11 -11.45 -6.30
C TYR A 196 -2.94 -12.68 -5.91
N PRO A 197 -3.13 -13.69 -6.79
CA PRO A 197 -4.23 -14.65 -6.67
C PRO A 197 -4.08 -15.52 -5.44
N LYS A 198 -2.88 -15.64 -4.87
CA LYS A 198 -2.72 -16.41 -3.63
C LYS A 198 -3.22 -15.68 -2.41
N LEU A 199 -3.34 -14.35 -2.42
CA LEU A 199 -4.14 -13.64 -1.40
C LEU A 199 -5.60 -14.13 -1.38
N LEU A 200 -6.02 -14.81 -2.46
CA LEU A 200 -7.33 -15.38 -2.70
C LEU A 200 -7.34 -16.93 -2.80
N VAL A 201 -6.37 -17.68 -2.26
CA VAL A 201 -6.33 -19.17 -2.34
C VAL A 201 -6.15 -19.85 -0.98
#